data_AF-A0AAW1BJM2-F1
#
_entry.id   AF-A0AAW1BJM2-F1
#
_cell.length_a   1.000
_cell.length_b   1.000
_cell.length_c   1.000
_cell.angle_alpha   90.00
_cell.angle_beta   90.00
_cell.angle_gamma   90.00
#
_symmetry.space_group_name_H-M   'P 1'
#
loop_
_entity.id
_entity.type
_entity.pdbx_description
1 polymer ?
#
loop_
_entity_poly.entity_id
_entity_poly.type
_entity_poly.pdbx_seq_one_letter_code
_entity_poly.pdbx_strand_id
1 'polypeptide(L)'
;MKYFEKAELSKSKEISCPDIQDFLIPYREPEILWYKECQVTTWRPSILFKKDTLVIREVTEDDIGNYTCELNGHTLYGWFYGRNKVNGLGVPQIEARIPF
;
A
#
# COMPACT_ATOMS: atom_id res chain seq x y z
N MET A 1 -12.23 12.28 -14.03
CA MET A 1 -11.80 12.92 -12.77
C MET A 1 -11.44 11.82 -11.78
N LYS A 2 -10.16 11.50 -11.59
CA LYS A 2 -9.73 10.52 -10.59
C LYS A 2 -9.57 11.26 -9.26
N TYR A 3 -10.48 11.02 -8.32
CA TYR A 3 -10.36 11.52 -6.96
C TYR A 3 -9.14 10.88 -6.32
N PHE A 4 -8.07 11.66 -6.12
CA PHE A 4 -6.97 11.24 -5.26
C PHE A 4 -7.45 11.39 -3.82
N GLU A 5 -7.61 10.26 -3.15
CA GLU A 5 -8.00 10.19 -1.75
C GLU A 5 -6.81 10.60 -0.89
N LYS A 6 -6.69 11.90 -0.61
CA LYS A 6 -5.62 12.50 0.20
C LYS A 6 -5.63 11.89 1.60
N ALA A 7 -4.49 11.41 2.09
CA ALA A 7 -4.38 11.02 3.50
C ALA A 7 -4.03 12.23 4.35
N GLU A 8 -4.72 12.34 5.48
CA GLU A 8 -4.42 13.33 6.51
C GLU A 8 -3.32 12.77 7.42
N LEU A 9 -2.31 13.60 7.75
CA LEU A 9 -1.30 13.24 8.75
C LEU A 9 -2.00 12.90 10.08
N SER A 10 -1.44 11.94 10.83
CA SER A 10 -1.99 11.47 12.11
C SER A 10 -3.35 10.75 12.03
N LYS A 11 -3.87 10.44 10.83
CA LYS A 11 -4.96 9.48 10.64
C LYS A 11 -4.42 8.12 10.19
N SER A 12 -5.24 7.09 10.38
CA SER A 12 -4.97 5.78 9.80
C SER A 12 -5.26 5.79 8.30
N LYS A 13 -4.38 5.18 7.50
CA LYS A 13 -4.62 4.92 6.09
C LYS A 13 -4.53 3.43 5.81
N GLU A 14 -5.43 2.96 4.96
CA GLU A 14 -5.43 1.61 4.41
C GLU A 14 -5.09 1.70 2.92
N ILE A 15 -4.11 0.92 2.48
CA ILE A 15 -3.62 0.83 1.10
C ILE A 15 -3.88 -0.61 0.63
N SER A 16 -4.90 -0.80 -0.20
CA SER A 16 -5.24 -2.11 -0.75
C SER A 16 -4.51 -2.35 -2.07
N CYS A 17 -4.04 -3.58 -2.29
CA CYS A 17 -3.42 -3.97 -3.55
C CYS A 17 -4.52 -4.15 -4.64
N PRO A 18 -4.49 -3.36 -5.73
CA PRO A 18 -5.51 -3.44 -6.76
C PRO A 18 -5.34 -4.70 -7.62
N ASP A 19 -6.42 -5.11 -8.28
CA ASP A 19 -6.43 -6.17 -9.30
C ASP A 19 -5.92 -7.55 -8.83
N ILE A 20 -6.06 -7.85 -7.54
CA ILE A 20 -5.67 -9.17 -6.99
C ILE A 20 -6.83 -10.08 -6.58
N GLN A 21 -8.07 -9.59 -6.63
CA GLN A 21 -9.24 -10.31 -6.10
C GLN A 21 -9.44 -11.68 -6.75
N ASP A 22 -9.18 -11.80 -8.05
CA ASP A 22 -9.27 -13.06 -8.81
C ASP A 22 -8.19 -14.09 -8.41
N PHE A 23 -7.13 -13.66 -7.73
CA PHE A 23 -6.02 -14.51 -7.28
C PHE A 23 -6.12 -14.88 -5.80
N LEU A 24 -7.07 -14.29 -5.05
CA LEU A 24 -7.27 -14.58 -3.64
C LEU A 24 -8.01 -15.91 -3.48
N ILE A 25 -7.33 -16.89 -2.88
CA ILE A 25 -7.92 -18.20 -2.57
C ILE A 25 -8.50 -18.15 -1.15
N PRO A 26 -9.79 -18.44 -0.93
CA PRO A 26 -10.44 -18.25 0.37
C PRO A 26 -9.83 -19.08 1.52
N TYR A 27 -9.15 -20.18 1.20
CA TYR A 27 -8.54 -21.10 2.16
C TYR A 27 -7.01 -20.96 2.28
N ARG A 28 -6.40 -19.98 1.60
CA ARG A 28 -4.96 -19.73 1.65
C ARG A 28 -4.70 -18.25 1.82
N GLU A 29 -3.87 -17.92 2.79
CA GLU A 29 -3.39 -16.55 2.95
C GLU A 29 -2.45 -16.19 1.79
N PRO A 30 -2.69 -15.07 1.08
CA PRO A 30 -1.83 -14.66 -0.03
C PRO A 30 -0.47 -14.18 0.49
N GLU A 31 0.61 -14.58 -0.17
CA GLU A 31 1.95 -14.07 0.14
C GLU A 31 2.16 -12.75 -0.61
N ILE A 32 1.84 -11.65 0.07
CA ILE A 32 1.98 -10.29 -0.49
C ILE A 32 3.19 -9.60 0.13
N LEU A 33 4.13 -9.22 -0.74
CA LEU A 33 5.29 -8.43 -0.40
C LEU A 33 5.03 -6.97 -0.76
N TRP A 34 5.23 -6.08 0.20
CA TRP A 34 5.11 -4.64 0.00
C TRP A 34 6.48 -3.98 -0.08
N TYR A 35 6.60 -3.05 -1.03
CA TYR A 35 7.79 -2.26 -1.29
C TYR A 35 7.42 -0.78 -1.25
N LYS A 36 8.34 0.05 -0.75
CA LYS A 36 8.23 1.51 -0.77
C LYS A 36 9.32 2.05 -1.69
N GLU A 37 8.97 2.95 -2.61
CA GLU A 37 9.91 3.48 -3.62
C GLU A 37 10.66 2.37 -4.39
N CYS A 38 9.94 1.26 -4.66
CA CYS A 38 10.48 0.05 -5.31
C CYS A 38 11.63 -0.64 -4.55
N GLN A 39 11.79 -0.36 -3.25
CA GLN A 39 12.81 -0.98 -2.39
C GLN A 39 12.19 -1.76 -1.24
N VAL A 40 12.90 -2.80 -0.78
CA VAL A 40 12.55 -3.54 0.43
C VAL A 40 12.89 -2.67 1.62
N THR A 41 11.86 -2.08 2.23
CA THR A 41 12.00 -1.23 3.41
C THR A 41 11.69 -2.00 4.68
N THR A 42 12.39 -1.67 5.76
CA THR A 42 12.05 -2.18 7.10
C THR A 42 10.83 -1.42 7.61
N TRP A 43 9.71 -2.13 7.72
CA TRP A 43 8.44 -1.57 8.18
C TRP A 43 8.44 -1.38 9.70
N ARG A 44 7.93 -0.25 10.18
CA ARG A 44 7.75 0.01 11.62
C ARG A 44 6.56 -0.78 12.16
N PRO A 45 6.50 -1.10 13.47
CA PRO A 45 5.44 -1.94 14.05
C PRO A 45 4.03 -1.31 14.04
N SER A 46 3.90 0.00 13.80
CA SER A 46 2.60 0.65 13.60
C SER A 46 2.00 0.45 12.20
N ILE A 47 2.76 -0.16 11.27
CA ILE A 47 2.29 -0.60 9.97
C ILE A 47 1.90 -2.09 10.09
N LEU A 48 0.65 -2.39 9.72
CA LEU A 48 0.10 -3.75 9.77
C LEU A 48 -0.20 -4.24 8.36
N PHE A 49 0.01 -5.53 8.13
CA PHE A 49 -0.36 -6.21 6.90
C PHE A 49 -1.59 -7.07 7.16
N LYS A 50 -2.69 -6.80 6.45
CA LYS A 50 -3.96 -7.55 6.56
C LYS A 50 -4.35 -8.07 5.19
N LYS A 51 -4.17 -9.38 4.94
CA LYS A 51 -4.47 -10.01 3.64
C LYS A 51 -3.87 -9.20 2.49
N ASP A 52 -4.70 -8.48 1.76
CA ASP A 52 -4.38 -7.64 0.60
C ASP A 52 -4.13 -6.16 0.88
N THR A 53 -4.19 -5.75 2.15
CA THR A 53 -4.19 -4.35 2.56
C THR A 53 -3.05 -4.04 3.54
N LEU A 54 -2.30 -2.97 3.27
CA LEU A 54 -1.31 -2.37 4.15
C LEU A 54 -1.98 -1.26 4.96
N VAL A 55 -1.97 -1.38 6.28
CA VAL A 55 -2.61 -0.45 7.22
C VAL A 55 -1.55 0.36 7.95
N ILE A 56 -1.49 1.65 7.67
CA ILE A 56 -0.66 2.62 8.37
C ILE A 56 -1.52 3.23 9.47
N ARG A 57 -1.31 2.84 10.73
CA ARG A 57 -2.16 3.35 11.85
C ARG A 57 -2.03 4.85 12.06
N GLU A 58 -0.82 5.38 11.88
CA GLU A 58 -0.50 6.78 12.05
C GLU A 58 0.37 7.20 10.87
N VAL A 59 -0.24 7.94 9.93
CA VAL A 59 0.46 8.48 8.77
C VAL A 59 1.40 9.60 9.18
N THR A 60 2.67 9.44 8.81
CA THR A 60 3.77 10.38 9.03
C THR A 60 4.30 10.90 7.69
N GLU A 61 5.13 11.94 7.71
CA GLU A 61 5.79 12.45 6.51
C GLU A 61 6.73 11.42 5.87
N ASP A 62 7.30 10.50 6.66
CA ASP A 62 8.09 9.40 6.09
C ASP A 62 7.24 8.50 5.20
N ASP A 63 5.95 8.32 5.48
CA ASP A 63 5.08 7.42 4.72
C ASP A 63 4.74 7.92 3.32
N ILE A 64 5.17 9.14 2.97
CA ILE A 64 5.01 9.70 1.64
C ILE A 64 5.86 8.90 0.66
N GLY A 65 5.25 8.47 -0.44
CA GLY A 65 5.94 7.74 -1.50
C GLY A 65 5.02 6.84 -2.30
N ASN A 66 5.63 6.11 -3.21
CA ASN A 66 5.00 5.10 -4.04
C ASN A 66 5.10 3.74 -3.37
N TYR A 67 3.97 3.06 -3.28
CA TYR A 67 3.90 1.72 -2.71
C TYR A 67 3.72 0.74 -3.86
N THR A 68 4.39 -0.40 -3.78
CA THR A 68 4.23 -1.49 -4.74
C THR A 68 3.89 -2.74 -3.96
N CYS A 69 2.81 -3.41 -4.34
CA CYS A 69 2.51 -4.74 -3.84
C CYS A 69 2.90 -5.77 -4.88
N GLU A 70 3.49 -6.86 -4.41
CA GLU A 70 3.84 -8.02 -5.20
C GLU A 70 3.15 -9.22 -4.58
N LEU A 71 2.39 -9.93 -5.40
CA LEU A 71 1.67 -11.12 -5.02
C LEU A 71 2.38 -12.31 -5.66
N ASN A 72 2.87 -13.19 -4.79
CA ASN A 72 3.46 -14.45 -5.19
C ASN A 72 2.58 -15.58 -4.68
N GLY A 73 2.37 -16.60 -5.50
CA GLY A 73 1.59 -17.74 -5.06
C GLY A 73 1.64 -18.91 -6.01
N HIS A 74 1.14 -20.03 -5.50
CA HIS A 74 0.99 -21.27 -6.26
C HIS A 74 -0.49 -21.63 -6.31
N THR A 75 -1.04 -21.78 -7.52
CA THR A 75 -2.38 -22.32 -7.72
C THR A 75 -2.29 -23.76 -8.25
N LEU A 76 -3.43 -24.44 -8.37
CA LEU A 76 -3.51 -25.74 -9.03
C LEU A 76 -3.12 -25.69 -10.51
N TYR A 77 -3.13 -24.49 -11.12
CA TYR A 77 -2.75 -24.27 -12.52
C TYR A 77 -1.29 -23.84 -12.69
N GLY A 78 -0.51 -23.77 -11.60
CA GLY A 78 0.89 -23.38 -11.61
C GLY A 78 1.22 -22.15 -10.76
N TRP A 79 2.46 -21.68 -10.86
CA TRP A 79 2.98 -20.51 -10.16
C TRP A 79 2.52 -19.23 -10.85
N PHE A 80 2.17 -18.22 -10.06
CA PHE A 80 1.84 -16.89 -10.55
C PHE A 80 2.66 -15.82 -9.83
N TYR A 81 2.96 -14.76 -10.57
CA TYR A 81 3.70 -13.59 -10.13
C TYR A 81 2.95 -12.35 -10.61
N GLY A 82 2.48 -11.52 -9.68
CA GLY A 82 1.81 -10.26 -9.99
C GLY A 82 2.48 -9.11 -9.26
N ARG A 83 2.75 -8.00 -9.95
CA ARG A 83 3.30 -6.79 -9.32
C ARG A 83 2.44 -5.59 -9.71
N ASN A 84 1.80 -4.98 -8.72
CA ASN A 84 0.90 -3.85 -8.92
C ASN A 84 1.46 -2.60 -8.24
N LYS A 85 1.55 -1.51 -9.01
CA LYS A 85 1.92 -0.21 -8.47
C LYS A 85 0.69 0.42 -7.83
N VAL A 86 0.82 0.82 -6.57
CA VAL A 86 -0.20 1.53 -5.83
C VAL A 86 0.23 2.98 -5.71
N ASN A 87 -0.57 3.90 -6.24
CA ASN A 87 -0.34 5.32 -6.01
C ASN A 87 -0.54 5.58 -4.51
N GLY A 88 0.57 5.75 -3.81
CA GLY A 88 0.60 5.89 -2.36
C GLY A 88 0.12 7.24 -1.88
N LEU A 89 0.54 7.57 -0.67
CA LEU A 89 0.19 8.80 0.02
C LEU A 89 0.83 10.00 -0.70
N GLY A 90 0.08 10.60 -1.62
CA GLY A 90 0.35 11.96 -2.08
C GLY A 90 0.12 12.91 -0.91
N VAL A 91 1.16 13.67 -0.58
CA VAL A 91 1.17 14.74 0.43
C VAL A 91 -0.16 15.53 0.38
N PRO A 92 -0.87 15.76 1.50
CA PRO A 92 -1.72 16.93 1.56
C PRO A 92 -0.79 18.14 1.39
N GLN A 93 -1.19 19.09 0.54
CA GLN A 93 -0.54 20.39 0.39
C GLN A 93 0.11 20.86 1.69
N ILE A 94 1.44 20.81 1.78
CA ILE A 94 2.18 21.90 2.41
C ILE A 94 2.20 23.01 1.36
N GLU A 95 1.03 23.55 1.02
CA GLU A 95 0.99 24.96 0.71
C GLU A 95 1.11 25.64 2.07
N ALA A 96 2.37 25.86 2.44
CA ALA A 96 2.71 26.91 3.38
C ALA A 96 2.12 28.21 2.83
N ARG A 97 0.89 28.53 3.24
CA ARG A 97 0.38 29.88 3.11
C ARG A 97 1.09 30.68 4.19
N ILE A 98 2.28 31.17 3.85
CA ILE A 98 2.96 32.23 4.61
C ILE A 98 1.99 33.42 4.61
N PRO A 99 1.61 33.98 5.77
CA PRO A 99 0.81 35.19 5.80
C PRO A 99 1.70 36.36 5.36
N PHE A 100 1.27 37.07 4.32
CA PHE A 100 1.62 38.48 4.06
C PHE A 100 0.32 39.25 3.87
#